data_AF-A0A0Q6CFR4-F1
#
_entry.id   AF-A0A0Q6CFR4-F1
#
_cell.length_a   1.000
_cell.length_b   1.000
_cell.length_c   1.000
_cell.angle_alpha   90.00
_cell.angle_beta   90.00
_cell.angle_gamma   90.00
#
_symmetry.space_group_name_H-M   'P 1'
#
loop_
_entity.id
_entity.type
_entity.pdbx_description
1 polymer ?
#
loop_
_entity_poly.entity_id
_entity_poly.type
_entity_poly.pdbx_seq_one_letter_code
_entity_poly.pdbx_strand_id
1 'polypeptide(L)'
;MQRQAVRGAAAAVLLLIHVLPSAAGPILPACESDTRPGRTPSCVSTGDRGWFQGSRWRLKDMEAPEINRRRAMCRAEQIAGIKVRDRLRVLLSRGYTVFPAAKTDPDGWPLVRIQLSDGRDVSSQLMSEDLVQAVPNNTNRWCDR
;
A
#
# COMPACT_ATOMS: atom_id res chain seq x y z
N MET A 1 -31.74 71.65 -7.08
CA MET A 1 -30.57 70.82 -6.72
C MET A 1 -31.03 69.72 -5.79
N GLN A 2 -30.88 68.44 -6.16
CA GLN A 2 -30.51 67.31 -5.29
C GLN A 2 -30.75 65.98 -6.05
N ARG A 3 -29.66 65.31 -6.42
CA ARG A 3 -29.66 63.94 -6.96
C ARG A 3 -29.34 63.00 -5.80
N GLN A 4 -30.23 62.06 -5.50
CA GLN A 4 -29.97 61.00 -4.54
C GLN A 4 -29.15 59.89 -5.20
N ALA A 5 -28.01 59.55 -4.61
CA ALA A 5 -27.14 58.47 -5.05
C ALA A 5 -27.56 57.15 -4.37
N VAL A 6 -27.91 56.14 -5.17
CA VAL A 6 -28.18 54.79 -4.71
C VAL A 6 -26.83 54.08 -4.50
N ARG A 7 -26.49 53.73 -3.26
CA ARG A 7 -25.33 52.90 -2.92
C ARG A 7 -25.73 51.43 -2.98
N GLY A 8 -25.30 50.71 -4.01
CA GLY A 8 -25.41 49.26 -4.08
C GLY A 8 -24.34 48.60 -3.20
N ALA A 9 -24.75 47.82 -2.20
CA ALA A 9 -23.85 46.97 -1.43
C ALA A 9 -23.66 45.64 -2.17
N ALA A 10 -22.46 45.38 -2.69
CA ALA A 10 -22.10 44.08 -3.23
C ALA A 10 -21.78 43.12 -2.05
N ALA A 11 -22.62 42.12 -1.84
CA ALA A 11 -22.36 41.06 -0.86
C ALA A 11 -21.32 40.08 -1.44
N ALA A 12 -20.12 40.07 -0.88
CA ALA A 12 -19.09 39.08 -1.19
C ALA A 12 -19.50 37.71 -0.60
N VAL A 13 -19.91 36.77 -1.44
CA VAL A 13 -20.15 35.38 -1.04
C VAL A 13 -18.80 34.69 -0.91
N LEU A 14 -18.29 34.56 0.31
CA LEU A 14 -17.15 33.69 0.60
C LEU A 14 -17.60 32.23 0.48
N LEU A 15 -17.26 31.57 -0.64
CA LEU A 15 -17.31 30.11 -0.73
C LEU A 15 -16.22 29.52 0.18
N LEU A 16 -16.61 29.02 1.35
CA LEU A 16 -15.75 28.14 2.15
C LEU A 16 -15.68 26.78 1.44
N ILE A 17 -14.55 26.52 0.77
CA ILE A 17 -14.22 25.19 0.27
C ILE A 17 -13.85 24.34 1.49
N HIS A 18 -14.78 23.51 1.96
CA HIS A 18 -14.48 22.52 2.99
C HIS A 18 -13.65 21.39 2.38
N VAL A 19 -12.33 21.42 2.61
CA VAL A 19 -11.45 20.29 2.33
C VAL A 19 -11.81 19.18 3.32
N LEU A 20 -12.62 18.22 2.86
CA LEU A 20 -12.89 17.02 3.66
C LEU A 20 -11.60 16.21 3.76
N PRO A 21 -11.10 15.89 4.97
CA PRO A 21 -9.99 14.97 5.10
C PRO A 21 -10.41 13.61 4.52
N SER A 22 -9.63 13.04 3.59
CA SER A 22 -9.77 11.65 3.21
C SER A 22 -9.58 10.79 4.46
N ALA A 23 -10.67 10.30 5.03
CA ALA A 23 -10.61 9.36 6.13
C ALA A 23 -9.84 8.13 5.64
N ALA A 24 -8.68 7.87 6.25
CA ALA A 24 -8.00 6.60 6.07
C ALA A 24 -8.96 5.50 6.57
N GLY A 25 -9.16 4.46 5.76
CA GLY A 25 -9.92 3.29 6.18
C GLY A 25 -9.20 2.55 7.32
N PRO A 26 -9.89 1.60 7.98
CA PRO A 26 -9.23 0.72 8.94
C PRO A 26 -8.02 0.03 8.30
N ILE A 27 -6.95 -0.16 9.07
CA ILE A 27 -5.74 -0.86 8.63
C ILE A 27 -6.14 -2.21 8.04
N LEU A 28 -5.63 -2.55 6.85
CA LEU A 28 -5.96 -3.85 6.24
C LEU A 28 -5.56 -4.99 7.19
N PRO A 29 -6.39 -6.05 7.29
CA PRO A 29 -6.03 -7.19 8.12
C PRO A 29 -4.81 -7.91 7.54
N ALA A 30 -4.03 -8.53 8.44
CA ALA A 30 -3.15 -9.62 8.01
C ALA A 30 -4.03 -10.81 7.60
N CYS A 31 -3.61 -11.58 6.59
CA CYS A 31 -4.37 -12.78 6.23
C CYS A 31 -4.26 -13.83 7.35
N GLU A 32 -5.37 -14.49 7.67
CA GLU A 32 -5.43 -15.57 8.67
C GLU A 32 -4.70 -16.84 8.20
N SER A 33 -4.64 -17.05 6.89
CA SER A 33 -3.98 -18.18 6.23
C SER A 33 -3.46 -17.79 4.84
N ASP A 34 -2.68 -18.69 4.24
CA ASP A 34 -2.23 -18.59 2.85
C ASP A 34 -3.33 -19.01 1.83
N THR A 35 -4.45 -19.54 2.32
CA THR A 35 -5.62 -19.89 1.50
C THR A 35 -6.49 -18.67 1.23
N ARG A 36 -7.40 -18.78 0.25
CA ARG A 36 -8.30 -17.68 -0.10
C ARG A 36 -9.06 -17.24 1.14
N PRO A 37 -8.93 -15.97 1.57
CA PRO A 37 -9.73 -15.47 2.67
C PRO A 37 -11.20 -15.57 2.26
N GLY A 38 -12.03 -16.12 3.14
CA GLY A 38 -13.45 -16.38 2.87
C GLY A 38 -14.23 -15.08 2.64
N ARG A 39 -14.75 -14.49 3.72
CA ARG A 39 -15.55 -13.25 3.67
C ARG A 39 -14.73 -11.96 3.65
N THR A 40 -13.40 -12.03 3.78
CA THR A 40 -12.49 -10.87 3.78
C THR A 40 -11.83 -10.71 2.39
N PRO A 41 -12.37 -9.86 1.50
CA PRO A 41 -11.90 -9.80 0.12
C PRO A 41 -10.45 -9.31 -0.03
N SER A 42 -9.92 -8.56 0.94
CA SER A 42 -8.60 -7.95 0.87
C SER A 42 -7.84 -8.06 2.19
N CYS A 43 -6.61 -8.60 2.13
CA CYS A 43 -5.71 -8.75 3.27
C CYS A 43 -4.26 -8.82 2.80
N VAL A 44 -3.30 -8.63 3.71
CA VAL A 44 -1.86 -8.73 3.41
C VAL A 44 -1.28 -9.99 4.06
N SER A 45 -0.70 -10.89 3.26
CA SER A 45 -0.16 -12.18 3.73
C SER A 45 1.27 -12.02 4.22
N THR A 46 2.15 -11.46 3.38
CA THR A 46 3.60 -11.28 3.64
C THR A 46 4.03 -9.86 3.28
N GLY A 47 5.35 -9.57 3.32
CA GLY A 47 5.89 -8.27 2.93
C GLY A 47 5.77 -7.94 1.44
N ASP A 48 5.28 -8.86 0.61
CA ASP A 48 5.19 -8.72 -0.85
C ASP A 48 3.95 -9.40 -1.46
N ARG A 49 3.11 -10.09 -0.67
CA ARG A 49 1.94 -10.85 -1.15
C ARG A 49 0.68 -10.52 -0.36
N GLY A 50 -0.46 -10.68 -1.02
CA GLY A 50 -1.76 -10.60 -0.36
C GLY A 50 -2.92 -10.93 -1.29
N TRP A 51 -4.09 -10.48 -0.88
CA TRP A 51 -5.35 -10.64 -1.60
C TRP A 51 -6.02 -9.28 -1.82
N PHE A 52 -6.66 -9.12 -2.97
CA PHE A 52 -7.50 -7.96 -3.29
C PHE A 52 -8.75 -8.44 -4.01
N GLN A 53 -9.92 -8.12 -3.46
CA GLN A 53 -11.21 -8.56 -4.01
C GLN A 53 -11.28 -10.08 -4.30
N GLY A 54 -10.61 -10.87 -3.46
CA GLY A 54 -10.53 -12.32 -3.58
C GLY A 54 -9.50 -12.83 -4.59
N SER A 55 -8.72 -11.96 -5.23
CA SER A 55 -7.62 -12.34 -6.14
C SER A 55 -6.27 -12.21 -5.44
N ARG A 56 -5.42 -13.22 -5.55
CA ARG A 56 -4.04 -13.17 -5.07
C ARG A 56 -3.20 -12.20 -5.89
N TRP A 57 -2.23 -11.58 -5.22
CA TRP A 57 -1.26 -10.71 -5.86
C TRP A 57 0.12 -10.85 -5.20
N ARG A 58 1.16 -10.59 -5.99
CA ARG A 58 2.55 -10.38 -5.54
C ARG A 58 3.11 -9.12 -6.19
N LEU A 59 3.81 -8.29 -5.41
CA LEU A 59 4.46 -7.08 -5.93
C LEU A 59 5.62 -7.46 -6.86
N LYS A 60 5.63 -6.88 -8.07
CA LYS A 60 6.52 -7.32 -9.17
C LYS A 60 7.98 -6.90 -8.99
N ASP A 61 8.21 -5.67 -8.53
CA ASP A 61 9.51 -5.00 -8.72
C ASP A 61 10.40 -5.07 -7.46
N MET A 62 9.97 -5.79 -6.42
CA MET A 62 10.69 -5.88 -5.15
C MET A 62 10.66 -7.30 -4.54
N GLU A 63 11.59 -7.54 -3.62
CA GLU A 63 11.61 -8.67 -2.69
C GLU A 63 11.57 -8.17 -1.25
N ALA A 64 10.73 -8.82 -0.44
CA ALA A 64 10.60 -8.55 0.98
C ALA A 64 11.30 -9.64 1.83
N PRO A 65 11.77 -9.31 3.04
CA PRO A 65 12.33 -10.30 3.97
C PRO A 65 11.32 -11.41 4.28
N GLU A 66 11.79 -12.65 4.43
CA GLU A 66 10.91 -13.79 4.74
C GLU A 66 10.34 -13.69 6.17
N ILE A 67 9.02 -13.81 6.28
CA ILE A 67 8.28 -13.68 7.55
C ILE A 67 8.11 -15.02 8.28
N ASN A 68 8.18 -16.13 7.57
CA ASN A 68 8.01 -17.46 8.12
C ASN A 68 9.27 -17.88 8.88
N ARG A 69 9.10 -18.19 10.18
CA ARG A 69 10.19 -18.59 11.07
C ARG A 69 11.03 -19.77 10.56
N ARG A 70 10.43 -20.70 9.81
CA ARG A 70 11.12 -21.89 9.30
C ARG A 70 11.90 -21.63 8.00
N ARG A 71 11.61 -20.53 7.31
CA ARG A 71 12.22 -20.18 6.02
C ARG A 71 13.16 -18.98 6.11
N ALA A 72 12.91 -18.06 7.04
CA ALA A 72 13.82 -16.96 7.32
C ALA A 72 15.19 -17.53 7.76
N MET A 73 16.27 -17.02 7.17
CA MET A 73 17.66 -17.40 7.46
C MET A 73 18.07 -17.02 8.88
N CYS A 74 17.41 -16.02 9.48
CA CYS A 74 17.68 -15.55 10.82
C CYS A 74 16.44 -14.87 11.45
N ARG A 75 16.51 -14.58 12.75
CA ARG A 75 15.43 -13.89 13.48
C ARG A 75 15.24 -12.43 13.03
N ALA A 76 16.33 -11.75 12.65
CA ALA A 76 16.28 -10.37 12.17
C ALA A 76 15.47 -10.25 10.87
N GLU A 77 15.72 -11.13 9.90
CA GLU A 77 14.93 -11.24 8.67
C GLU A 77 13.45 -11.44 8.97
N GLN A 78 13.12 -12.36 9.89
CA GLN A 78 11.74 -12.61 10.27
C GLN A 78 11.04 -11.37 10.81
N ILE A 79 11.71 -10.62 11.70
CA ILE A 79 11.17 -9.38 12.27
C ILE A 79 11.02 -8.32 11.19
N ALA A 80 11.99 -8.20 10.28
CA ALA A 80 11.92 -7.29 9.15
C ALA A 80 10.73 -7.64 8.23
N GLY A 81 10.47 -8.92 7.95
CA GLY A 81 9.34 -9.36 7.15
C GLY A 81 7.99 -9.00 7.78
N ILE A 82 7.85 -9.14 9.11
CA ILE A 82 6.67 -8.67 9.87
C ILE A 82 6.51 -7.16 9.71
N LYS A 83 7.61 -6.40 9.85
CA LYS A 83 7.61 -4.93 9.71
C LYS A 83 7.15 -4.50 8.32
N VAL A 84 7.63 -5.13 7.25
CA VAL A 84 7.21 -4.81 5.88
C VAL A 84 5.73 -5.10 5.67
N ARG A 85 5.25 -6.27 6.12
CA ARG A 85 3.82 -6.63 6.04
C ARG A 85 2.95 -5.59 6.75
N ASP A 86 3.33 -5.19 7.96
CA ASP A 86 2.55 -4.24 8.75
C ASP A 86 2.61 -2.82 8.14
N ARG A 87 3.74 -2.45 7.53
CA ARG A 87 3.84 -1.21 6.75
C ARG A 87 2.93 -1.23 5.53
N LEU A 88 2.91 -2.32 4.76
CA LEU A 88 2.00 -2.51 3.63
C LEU A 88 0.54 -2.35 4.05
N ARG A 89 0.12 -2.97 5.15
CA ARG A 89 -1.24 -2.86 5.67
C ARG A 89 -1.67 -1.42 5.93
N VAL A 90 -0.75 -0.59 6.44
CA VAL A 90 -0.98 0.84 6.69
C VAL A 90 -1.02 1.66 5.40
N LEU A 91 -0.12 1.37 4.45
CA LEU A 91 -0.10 2.07 3.16
C LEU A 91 -1.40 1.82 2.39
N LEU A 92 -1.82 0.56 2.31
CA LEU A 92 -3.00 0.14 1.55
C LEU A 92 -4.33 0.52 2.22
N SER A 93 -4.37 0.82 3.52
CA SER A 93 -5.60 1.24 4.20
C SER A 93 -6.10 2.63 3.76
N ARG A 94 -5.24 3.40 3.08
CA ARG A 94 -5.53 4.76 2.57
C ARG A 94 -6.14 4.75 1.16
N GLY A 95 -6.47 3.58 0.63
CA GLY A 95 -6.93 3.39 -0.74
C GLY A 95 -5.77 3.14 -1.71
N TYR A 96 -6.03 2.29 -2.70
CA TYR A 96 -5.05 1.85 -3.69
C TYR A 96 -5.74 1.30 -4.94
N THR A 97 -4.99 1.22 -6.03
CA THR A 97 -5.38 0.56 -7.28
C THR A 97 -4.35 -0.51 -7.64
N VAL A 98 -4.83 -1.68 -8.06
CA VAL A 98 -3.99 -2.82 -8.45
C VAL A 98 -3.92 -2.91 -9.97
N PHE A 99 -2.70 -2.92 -10.51
CA PHE A 99 -2.42 -3.05 -11.94
C PHE A 99 -1.74 -4.39 -12.23
N PRO A 100 -2.40 -5.33 -12.93
CA PRO A 100 -1.79 -6.60 -13.30
C PRO A 100 -0.63 -6.42 -14.28
N ALA A 101 0.45 -7.18 -14.11
CA ALA A 101 1.60 -7.16 -15.01
C ALA A 101 1.55 -8.21 -16.13
N ALA A 102 0.43 -8.94 -16.27
CA ALA A 102 0.24 -10.06 -17.21
C ALA A 102 1.35 -11.13 -17.14
N LYS A 103 1.92 -11.34 -15.94
CA LYS A 103 2.99 -12.30 -15.65
C LYS A 103 2.75 -12.96 -14.31
N THR A 104 3.32 -14.14 -14.12
CA THR A 104 3.41 -14.82 -12.82
C THR A 104 4.86 -15.01 -12.42
N ASP A 105 5.11 -15.13 -11.11
CA ASP A 105 6.40 -15.62 -10.61
C ASP A 105 6.52 -17.15 -10.82
N PRO A 106 7.70 -17.75 -10.53
CA PRO A 106 7.90 -19.20 -10.63
C PRO A 106 6.96 -20.06 -9.77
N ASP A 107 6.45 -19.49 -8.66
CA ASP A 107 5.49 -20.14 -7.76
C ASP A 107 4.03 -19.95 -8.21
N GLY A 108 3.80 -19.34 -9.38
CA GLY A 108 2.50 -19.11 -9.98
C GLY A 108 1.72 -17.93 -9.39
N TRP A 109 2.36 -17.02 -8.65
CA TRP A 109 1.70 -15.82 -8.14
C TRP A 109 1.55 -14.75 -9.23
N PRO A 110 0.34 -14.21 -9.44
CA PRO A 110 0.14 -13.07 -10.34
C PRO A 110 0.94 -11.85 -9.87
N LEU A 111 1.79 -11.33 -10.75
CA LEU A 111 2.59 -10.14 -10.48
C LEU A 111 1.78 -8.87 -10.75
N VAL A 112 1.85 -7.91 -9.83
CA VAL A 112 1.12 -6.65 -9.90
C VAL A 112 2.00 -5.46 -9.55
N ARG A 113 1.58 -4.28 -9.99
CA ARG A 113 1.93 -2.99 -9.38
C ARG A 113 0.75 -2.49 -8.56
N ILE A 114 1.03 -1.83 -7.44
CA ILE A 114 0.00 -1.22 -6.63
C ILE A 114 0.31 0.27 -6.51
N GLN A 115 -0.65 1.09 -6.93
CA GLN A 115 -0.58 2.54 -6.79
C GLN A 115 -1.40 2.96 -5.57
N LEU A 116 -0.82 3.79 -4.71
CA LEU A 116 -1.49 4.41 -3.58
C LEU A 116 -2.44 5.52 -4.04
N SER A 117 -3.37 5.93 -3.17
CA SER A 117 -4.33 7.01 -3.46
C SER A 117 -3.68 8.36 -3.77
N ASP A 118 -2.43 8.58 -3.36
CA ASP A 118 -1.64 9.77 -3.69
C ASP A 118 -0.79 9.62 -4.97
N GLY A 119 -0.99 8.54 -5.73
CA GLY A 119 -0.32 8.28 -7.01
C GLY A 119 1.04 7.60 -6.91
N ARG A 120 1.59 7.41 -5.71
CA ARG A 120 2.89 6.73 -5.52
C ARG A 120 2.78 5.22 -5.76
N ASP A 121 3.83 4.63 -6.31
CA ASP A 121 3.97 3.17 -6.38
C ASP A 121 4.38 2.60 -5.01
N VAL A 122 3.71 1.54 -4.58
CA VAL A 122 3.94 0.88 -3.29
C VAL A 122 5.36 0.30 -3.18
N SER A 123 5.87 -0.30 -4.24
CA SER A 123 7.22 -0.89 -4.24
C SER A 123 8.26 0.20 -4.08
N SER A 124 8.13 1.29 -4.85
CA SER A 124 8.98 2.48 -4.72
C SER A 124 8.94 3.08 -3.32
N GLN A 125 7.75 3.16 -2.71
CA GLN A 125 7.59 3.66 -1.33
C GLN A 125 8.35 2.79 -0.34
N LEU A 126 8.19 1.46 -0.38
CA LEU A 126 8.88 0.54 0.51
C LEU A 126 10.40 0.52 0.30
N MET A 127 10.86 0.67 -0.95
CA MET A 127 12.29 0.80 -1.27
C MET A 127 12.88 2.07 -0.67
N SER A 128 12.18 3.20 -0.76
CA SER A 128 12.62 4.47 -0.14
C SER A 128 12.70 4.43 1.38
N GLU A 129 11.95 3.53 2.01
CA GLU A 129 11.98 3.26 3.45
C GLU A 129 13.04 2.21 3.83
N ASP A 130 13.82 1.73 2.86
CA ASP A 130 14.82 0.66 2.98
C ASP A 130 14.28 -0.65 3.59
N LEU A 131 12.99 -0.93 3.37
CA LEU A 131 12.32 -2.11 3.92
C LEU A 131 12.43 -3.33 3.01
N VAL A 132 12.61 -3.11 1.71
CA VAL A 132 12.60 -4.13 0.65
C VAL A 132 13.77 -3.89 -0.30
N GLN A 133 14.12 -4.89 -1.10
CA GLN A 133 15.16 -4.77 -2.12
C GLN A 133 14.58 -4.93 -3.52
N ALA A 134 15.21 -4.31 -4.52
CA ALA A 134 14.78 -4.49 -5.92
C ALA A 134 15.07 -5.91 -6.43
N VAL A 135 14.28 -6.36 -7.40
CA VAL A 135 14.56 -7.60 -8.15
C VAL A 135 14.96 -7.26 -9.61
N PRO A 136 15.88 -8.02 -10.23
CA PRO A 136 16.61 -9.15 -9.66
C PRO A 136 17.68 -8.69 -8.67
N ASN A 137 17.99 -9.54 -7.69
CA ASN A 137 19.12 -9.38 -6.77
C ASN A 137 19.80 -10.75 -6.59
N ASN A 138 20.93 -10.76 -5.89
CA ASN A 138 21.75 -11.95 -5.65
C ASN A 138 22.18 -12.09 -4.17
N THR A 139 21.56 -11.33 -3.26
CA THR A 139 21.94 -11.29 -1.84
C THR A 139 20.72 -11.26 -0.94
N ASN A 140 20.78 -12.01 0.16
CA ASN A 140 19.89 -11.80 1.30
C ASN A 140 20.60 -10.87 2.29
N ARG A 141 20.13 -9.62 2.36
CA ARG A 141 20.75 -8.55 3.18
C ARG A 141 20.14 -8.40 4.57
N TRP A 142 19.25 -9.31 4.98
CA TRP A 142 18.37 -9.08 6.13
C TRP A 142 18.92 -9.55 7.47
N CYS A 143 19.97 -10.39 7.47
CA CYS A 143 20.56 -10.93 8.69
C CYS A 143 21.63 -10.06 9.35
N ASP A 144 22.20 -9.13 8.58
CA ASP A 144 23.29 -8.25 9.03
C ASP A 144 22.82 -6.80 9.22
N ARG A 145 21.51 -6.60 9.41
CA ARG A 145 20.84 -5.30 9.57
C ARG A 145 20.33 -5.06 10.98
#